data_AF-A0A2F0AKZ5-F1
#
_entry.id   AF-A0A2F0AKZ5-F1
#
_cell.length_a   1.000
_cell.length_b   1.000
_cell.length_c   1.000
_cell.angle_alpha   90.00
_cell.angle_beta   90.00
_cell.angle_gamma   90.00
#
_symmetry.space_group_name_H-M   'P 1'
#
loop_
_entity.id
_entity.type
_entity.pdbx_description
1 polymer ?
#
loop_
_entity_poly.entity_id
_entity_poly.type
_entity_poly.pdbx_seq_one_letter_code
_entity_poly.pdbx_strand_id
1 'polypeptide(L)'
;MKNFYKPDYSLDPNSPFARDSENKLIRKSYWYALQDTSIVSLFSKGIGAHLTNEEKKNHLIDIKREYLIDDICIQEVLPPED
;
A
#
# COMPACT_ATOMS: atom_id res chain seq x y z
N MET A 1 7.71 -11.52 10.05
CA MET A 1 7.77 -10.04 9.91
C MET A 1 6.76 -9.65 8.85
N LYS A 2 5.98 -8.58 9.03
CA LYS A 2 5.09 -8.11 7.94
C LYS A 2 5.95 -7.44 6.86
N ASN A 3 5.82 -7.87 5.61
CA ASN A 3 6.51 -7.28 4.47
C ASN A 3 5.83 -5.95 4.10
N PHE A 4 6.27 -4.86 4.74
CA PHE A 4 5.85 -3.52 4.39
C PHE A 4 6.77 -2.91 3.34
N TYR A 5 6.19 -2.14 2.42
CA TYR A 5 6.95 -1.30 1.51
C TYR A 5 7.86 -0.34 2.28
N LYS A 6 9.12 -0.27 1.85
CA LYS A 6 10.13 0.66 2.37
C LYS A 6 10.43 1.71 1.30
N PRO A 7 10.02 2.97 1.50
CA PRO A 7 10.34 4.05 0.56
C PRO A 7 11.84 4.27 0.46
N ASP A 8 12.30 4.63 -0.74
CA ASP A 8 13.61 5.25 -0.89
C ASP A 8 13.49 6.72 -0.48
N TYR A 9 13.92 7.03 0.74
CA TYR A 9 13.84 8.40 1.29
C TYR A 9 14.78 9.39 0.61
N SER A 10 15.73 8.94 -0.22
CA SER A 10 16.54 9.85 -1.03
C SER A 10 15.73 10.43 -2.21
N LEU A 11 14.75 9.66 -2.70
CA LEU A 11 13.87 10.03 -3.81
C LEU A 11 12.52 10.60 -3.35
N ASP A 12 11.97 10.05 -2.26
CA ASP A 12 10.70 10.49 -1.66
C ASP A 12 10.84 10.71 -0.14
N PRO A 13 11.44 11.84 0.29
CA PRO A 13 11.64 12.14 1.71
C PRO A 13 10.32 12.27 2.50
N ASN A 14 9.22 12.56 1.81
CA ASN A 14 7.91 12.80 2.43
C ASN A 14 6.93 11.66 2.22
N SER A 15 7.42 10.48 1.86
CA SER A 15 6.58 9.34 1.52
C SER A 15 5.51 9.08 2.58
N PRO A 16 4.22 8.96 2.21
CA PRO A 16 3.16 8.65 3.15
C PRO A 16 3.28 7.21 3.69
N PHE A 17 4.09 6.36 3.04
CA PHE A 17 4.44 5.03 3.51
C PHE A 17 5.56 5.01 4.57
N ALA A 18 6.08 6.17 4.97
CA ALA A 18 7.17 6.25 5.94
C ALA A 18 6.84 5.53 7.25
N ARG A 19 7.78 4.70 7.71
CA ARG A 19 7.69 3.90 8.95
C ARG A 19 8.88 4.18 9.86
N ASP A 20 8.65 4.06 11.17
CA ASP A 20 9.72 4.15 12.18
C ASP A 20 10.55 2.86 12.27
N SER A 21 11.52 2.84 13.18
CA SER A 21 12.39 1.68 13.41
C SER A 21 11.65 0.41 13.88
N GLU A 22 10.42 0.56 14.37
CA GLU A 22 9.56 -0.56 14.79
C GLU A 22 8.52 -0.94 13.71
N ASN A 23 8.68 -0.43 12.49
CA ASN A 23 7.74 -0.57 11.38
C ASN A 23 6.36 0.06 11.62
N LYS A 24 6.20 1.00 12.55
CA LYS A 24 4.92 1.70 12.72
C LYS A 24 4.82 2.82 11.69
N LEU A 25 3.64 2.92 11.07
CA LEU A 25 3.33 4.00 10.13
C LEU A 25 3.40 5.35 10.83
N ILE A 26 4.27 6.24 10.35
CA ILE A 26 4.48 7.57 10.95
C ILE A 26 3.34 8.51 10.55
N ARG A 27 2.94 8.48 9.27
CA ARG A 27 1.97 9.43 8.68
C ARG A 27 0.54 8.87 8.63
N LYS A 28 0.05 8.28 9.73
CA LYS A 28 -1.28 7.65 9.79
C LYS A 28 -2.44 8.60 9.45
N SER A 29 -2.33 9.87 9.87
CA SER A 29 -3.37 10.89 9.63
C SER A 29 -3.65 11.10 8.14
N TYR A 30 -2.63 11.02 7.28
CA TYR A 30 -2.79 11.08 5.83
C TYR A 30 -3.77 10.01 5.35
N TRP A 31 -3.54 8.76 5.73
CA TRP A 31 -4.36 7.62 5.29
C TRP A 31 -5.76 7.62 5.90
N TYR A 32 -5.89 8.06 7.14
CA TYR A 32 -7.20 8.11 7.82
C TYR A 32 -8.09 9.25 7.32
N ALA A 33 -7.52 10.31 6.74
CA ALA A 33 -8.27 11.39 6.12
C ALA A 33 -8.84 11.03 4.73
N LEU A 34 -8.34 9.98 4.09
CA LEU A 34 -8.74 9.62 2.73
C LEU A 34 -10.04 8.81 2.71
N GLN A 35 -10.84 9.01 1.66
CA GLN A 35 -11.97 8.15 1.34
C GLN A 35 -11.49 6.87 0.63
N ASP A 36 -12.30 5.81 0.67
CA ASP A 36 -11.97 4.53 0.04
C ASP A 36 -11.63 4.67 -1.45
N THR A 37 -12.43 5.46 -2.17
CA THR A 37 -12.20 5.74 -3.60
C THR A 37 -10.83 6.39 -3.85
N SER A 38 -10.37 7.27 -2.95
CA SER A 38 -9.04 7.88 -3.04
C SER A 38 -7.94 6.84 -2.76
N ILE A 39 -8.16 5.94 -1.79
CA ILE A 39 -7.20 4.88 -1.46
C ILE A 39 -7.06 3.93 -2.65
N VAL A 40 -8.17 3.45 -3.21
CA VAL A 40 -8.16 2.61 -4.42
C VAL A 40 -7.39 3.31 -5.53
N SER A 41 -7.70 4.58 -5.83
CA SER A 41 -6.98 5.33 -6.88
C SER A 41 -5.47 5.46 -6.62
N LEU A 42 -5.05 5.69 -5.39
CA LEU A 42 -3.63 5.80 -5.04
C LEU A 42 -2.89 4.47 -5.24
N PHE A 43 -3.55 3.35 -4.96
CA PHE A 43 -2.96 2.02 -5.10
C PHE A 43 -3.05 1.44 -6.51
N SER A 44 -4.01 1.88 -7.33
CA SER A 44 -4.12 1.44 -8.72
C SER A 44 -3.33 2.31 -9.70
N LYS A 45 -3.23 3.63 -9.45
CA LYS A 45 -2.68 4.59 -10.41
C LYS A 45 -1.69 5.59 -9.82
N GLY A 46 -1.55 5.63 -8.50
CA GLY A 46 -0.71 6.59 -7.81
C GLY A 46 0.53 5.96 -7.17
N ILE A 47 0.89 6.51 -6.02
CA ILE A 47 2.08 6.13 -5.23
C ILE A 47 2.11 4.66 -4.78
N GLY A 48 0.98 3.95 -4.82
CA GLY A 48 0.90 2.53 -4.48
C GLY A 48 0.89 1.62 -5.71
N ALA A 49 0.92 2.15 -6.93
CA ALA A 49 0.73 1.36 -8.15
C ALA A 49 1.79 0.27 -8.34
N HIS A 50 3.05 0.58 -8.04
CA HIS A 50 4.20 -0.31 -8.19
C HIS A 50 4.42 -1.27 -7.01
N LEU A 51 3.64 -1.16 -5.94
CA LEU A 51 3.76 -2.05 -4.78
C LEU A 51 3.29 -3.46 -5.15
N THR A 52 3.96 -4.45 -4.60
CA THR A 52 3.53 -5.85 -4.68
C THR A 52 2.19 -6.05 -3.97
N ASN A 53 1.44 -7.08 -4.37
CA ASN A 53 0.18 -7.44 -3.71
C ASN A 53 0.37 -7.66 -2.20
N GLU A 54 1.49 -8.26 -1.77
CA GLU A 54 1.76 -8.47 -0.35
C GLU A 54 1.94 -7.15 0.41
N GLU A 55 2.71 -6.20 -0.14
CA GLU A 55 2.90 -4.88 0.46
C GLU A 55 1.59 -4.08 0.54
N LYS A 56 0.78 -4.13 -0.52
CA LYS A 56 -0.56 -3.52 -0.57
C LYS A 56 -1.45 -4.09 0.54
N LYS A 57 -1.56 -5.42 0.62
CA LYS A 57 -2.35 -6.12 1.67
C LYS A 57 -1.89 -5.74 3.07
N ASN A 58 -0.59 -5.83 3.33
CA ASN A 58 -0.03 -5.50 4.64
C ASN A 58 -0.32 -4.06 5.04
N HIS A 59 -0.22 -3.11 4.10
CA HIS A 59 -0.55 -1.71 4.37
C HIS A 59 -2.05 -1.51 4.65
N LEU A 60 -2.94 -2.08 3.83
CA LEU A 60 -4.39 -1.95 4.00
C LEU A 60 -4.86 -2.50 5.36
N ILE A 61 -4.33 -3.65 5.79
CA ILE A 61 -4.61 -4.21 7.11
C ILE A 61 -4.14 -3.25 8.23
N ASP A 62 -2.96 -2.66 8.08
CA ASP A 62 -2.38 -1.74 9.07
C ASP A 62 -3.21 -0.45 9.24
N ILE A 63 -3.87 0.00 8.18
CA ILE A 63 -4.79 1.15 8.21
C ILE A 63 -6.26 0.76 8.41
N LYS A 64 -6.56 -0.51 8.75
CA LYS A 64 -7.90 -1.07 8.99
C LYS A 64 -8.86 -0.94 7.79
N ARG A 65 -8.33 -1.16 6.59
CA ARG A 65 -9.08 -1.17 5.32
C ARG A 65 -8.85 -2.43 4.51
N GLU A 66 -8.76 -3.55 5.20
CA GLU A 66 -8.61 -4.89 4.60
C GLU A 66 -9.73 -5.23 3.61
N TYR A 67 -10.92 -4.65 3.75
CA TYR A 67 -12.03 -4.84 2.81
C TYR A 67 -11.76 -4.27 1.41
N LEU A 68 -10.76 -3.39 1.25
CA LEU A 68 -10.36 -2.86 -0.07
C LEU A 68 -9.33 -3.75 -0.78
N ILE A 69 -8.89 -4.85 -0.16
CA ILE A 69 -7.86 -5.73 -0.74
C ILE A 69 -8.29 -6.25 -2.11
N ASP A 70 -9.55 -6.66 -2.26
CA ASP A 70 -10.06 -7.24 -3.50
C ASP A 70 -10.16 -6.21 -4.64
N ASP A 71 -10.37 -4.93 -4.31
CA ASP A 71 -10.41 -3.83 -5.28
C ASP A 71 -9.02 -3.36 -5.71
N ILE A 72 -8.00 -3.57 -4.86
CA ILE A 72 -6.66 -2.99 -5.03
C ILE A 72 -5.64 -4.01 -5.53
N CYS A 73 -5.72 -5.25 -5.05
CA CYS A 73 -4.75 -6.28 -5.41
C CYS A 73 -5.15 -6.87 -6.76
N ILE A 74 -4.22 -6.81 -7.71
CA ILE A 74 -4.45 -7.38 -9.03
C ILE A 74 -4.55 -8.90 -8.86
N GLN A 75 -5.60 -9.51 -9.43
CA GLN A 75 -5.63 -10.96 -9.59
C GLN A 75 -4.47 -11.33 -10.51
N GLU A 76 -3.49 -12.06 -9.98
CA GLU A 76 -2.42 -12.65 -10.78
C GLU A 76 -3.06 -13.68 -11.70
N VAL A 77 -3.36 -13.27 -12.93
CA VAL A 77 -3.78 -14.20 -13.97
C VAL A 77 -2.52 -14.94 -14.38
N LEU A 78 -2.40 -16.21 -13.98
CA LEU A 78 -1.37 -17.08 -14.53
C LEU A 78 -1.57 -17.12 -16.05
N PRO A 79 -0.53 -16.85 -16.86
CA PRO A 79 -0.64 -17.06 -18.29
C PRO A 79 -1.00 -18.54 -18.54
N PRO A 80 -1.85 -18.84 -19.54
CA PRO A 80 -2.16 -20.23 -19.86
C PRO A 80 -0.87 -20.99 -20.16
N GLU A 81 -0.76 -22.21 -19.61
CA GLU A 81 0.32 -23.14 -19.97
C GLU A 81 0.13 -23.54 -21.44
N ASP A 82 1.16 -23.34 -22.27
CA ASP A 82 1.20 -23.78 -23.68
C ASP A 82 1.23 -25.31 -23.79
#